data_AF-A0A7S1QAW6-F1
#
_entry.id   AF-A0A7S1QAW6-F1
#
_cell.length_a   1.000
_cell.length_b   1.000
_cell.length_c   1.000
_cell.angle_alpha   90.00
_cell.angle_beta   90.00
_cell.angle_gamma   90.00
#
_symmetry.space_group_name_H-M   'P 1'
#
loop_
_entity.id
_entity.type
_entity.pdbx_description
1 polymer ?
#
loop_
_entity_poly.entity_id
_entity_poly.type
_entity_poly.pdbx_seq_one_letter_code
_entity_poly.pdbx_strand_id
1 'polypeptide(L)'
;EKRGCLAMKAASNCLDITDRLTCEDAHAIFGIRCAGWGGTTCLERGAPPKLINDSAICQNSSVLLGIASAGWGGSSCLEPEASCAEISEPSICDDSRARLNIPCAGWGGGTCLSQAAACREIVAPSICDASREKLGLSCAGWGGSTCLERAASCRDISAPSVCNNSTEKLGMECAGWGGSLCLERGAPVSLITDMEVCRHSKQLLNVTVAGWGGDRCLEVGASPTLITEATICDNSEAWLGIRSAGWGGSSC
;
A
#
# COMPACT_ATOMS: atom_id res chain seq x y z
N GLU A 1 -40.46 -33.63 15.05
CA GLU A 1 -39.14 -33.21 14.52
C GLU A 1 -38.17 -32.85 15.65
N LYS A 2 -36.91 -33.27 15.57
CA LYS A 2 -35.84 -32.85 16.50
C LYS A 2 -35.15 -31.61 15.95
N ARG A 3 -35.53 -30.42 16.44
CA ARG A 3 -34.75 -29.19 16.21
C ARG A 3 -33.50 -29.26 17.09
N GLY A 4 -32.34 -29.38 16.48
CA GLY A 4 -31.06 -29.27 17.17
C GLY A 4 -30.87 -27.84 17.66
N CYS A 5 -30.79 -27.66 18.98
CA CYS A 5 -30.27 -26.42 19.55
C CYS A 5 -28.78 -26.37 19.24
N LEU A 6 -28.38 -25.58 18.24
CA LEU A 6 -27.02 -25.11 18.12
C LEU A 6 -26.72 -24.33 19.41
N ALA A 7 -25.73 -24.78 20.17
CA ALA A 7 -25.25 -24.06 21.35
C ALA A 7 -24.76 -22.68 20.89
N MET A 8 -25.58 -21.64 21.08
CA MET A 8 -25.15 -20.26 20.86
C MET A 8 -23.99 -20.01 21.83
N LYS A 9 -22.83 -19.67 21.28
CA LYS A 9 -21.69 -19.20 22.06
C LYS A 9 -22.19 -17.97 22.84
N ALA A 10 -22.16 -18.03 24.16
CA ALA A 10 -22.61 -16.92 24.99
C ALA A 10 -21.71 -15.70 24.70
N ALA A 11 -22.29 -14.62 24.18
CA ALA A 11 -21.60 -13.35 24.05
C ALA A 11 -21.21 -12.85 25.45
N SER A 12 -19.98 -12.38 25.60
CA SER A 12 -19.45 -11.87 26.87
C SER A 12 -19.48 -10.34 26.93
N ASN A 13 -19.54 -9.70 25.77
CA ASN A 13 -19.61 -8.26 25.56
C ASN A 13 -20.41 -7.96 24.28
N CYS A 14 -20.73 -6.69 24.02
CA CYS A 14 -21.52 -6.30 22.85
C CYS A 14 -20.83 -6.60 21.52
N LEU A 15 -19.51 -6.47 21.44
CA LEU A 15 -18.76 -6.66 20.19
C LEU A 15 -18.77 -8.12 19.72
N ASP A 16 -19.02 -9.08 20.62
CA ASP A 16 -19.21 -10.49 20.27
C ASP A 16 -20.52 -10.74 19.48
N ILE A 17 -21.45 -9.78 19.45
CA ILE A 17 -22.76 -9.89 18.82
C ILE A 17 -22.68 -9.33 17.40
N THR A 18 -22.67 -10.22 16.40
CA THR A 18 -22.55 -9.88 14.97
C THR A 18 -23.89 -10.00 14.21
N ASP A 19 -25.01 -10.04 14.92
CA ASP A 19 -26.35 -10.09 14.34
C ASP A 19 -27.21 -8.96 14.91
N ARG A 20 -27.93 -8.27 14.02
CA ARG A 20 -28.70 -7.08 14.38
C ARG A 20 -29.85 -7.39 15.32
N LEU A 21 -30.63 -8.43 15.03
CA LEU A 21 -31.80 -8.79 15.87
C LEU A 21 -31.33 -9.23 17.26
N THR A 22 -30.25 -10.00 17.30
CA THR A 22 -29.61 -10.42 18.55
C THR A 22 -29.06 -9.22 19.34
N CYS A 23 -28.55 -8.19 18.68
CA CYS A 23 -28.10 -6.95 19.31
C CYS A 23 -29.26 -6.15 19.91
N GLU A 24 -30.38 -6.04 19.20
CA GLU A 24 -31.61 -5.38 19.67
C GLU A 24 -32.16 -6.07 20.94
N ASP A 25 -32.07 -7.40 21.01
CA ASP A 25 -32.51 -8.22 22.15
C ASP A 25 -31.39 -8.63 23.12
N ALA A 26 -30.19 -8.03 23.03
CA ALA A 26 -29.00 -8.48 23.77
C ALA A 26 -29.19 -8.53 25.29
N HIS A 27 -30.00 -7.62 25.84
CA HIS A 27 -30.29 -7.62 27.28
C HIS A 27 -31.17 -8.79 27.69
N ALA A 28 -32.14 -9.19 26.85
CA ALA A 28 -33.02 -10.32 27.11
C ALA A 28 -32.29 -11.66 26.92
N ILE A 29 -31.42 -11.76 25.92
CA ILE A 29 -30.73 -12.99 25.55
C ILE A 29 -29.50 -13.24 26.44
N PHE A 30 -28.67 -12.22 26.65
CA PHE A 30 -27.37 -12.34 27.32
C PHE A 30 -27.26 -11.55 28.63
N GLY A 31 -28.24 -10.71 28.98
CA GLY A 31 -28.16 -9.83 30.15
C GLY A 31 -27.26 -8.60 29.95
N ILE A 32 -26.70 -8.40 28.75
CA ILE A 32 -25.74 -7.33 28.44
C ILE A 32 -26.49 -6.08 27.95
N ARG A 33 -26.06 -4.88 28.37
CA ARG A 33 -26.65 -3.60 27.94
C ARG A 33 -25.76 -2.87 26.95
N CYS A 34 -26.06 -3.04 25.68
CA CYS A 34 -25.38 -2.37 24.58
C CYS A 34 -25.95 -0.97 24.31
N ALA A 35 -25.20 -0.15 23.57
CA ALA A 35 -25.69 1.09 22.97
C ALA A 35 -26.63 0.80 21.81
N GLY A 36 -26.29 -0.20 20.98
CA GLY A 36 -27.10 -0.62 19.84
C GLY A 36 -26.25 -1.14 18.69
N TRP A 37 -26.86 -1.35 17.53
CA TRP A 37 -26.20 -1.92 16.35
C TRP A 37 -25.31 -0.88 15.65
N GLY A 38 -24.06 -1.24 15.37
CA GLY A 38 -23.08 -0.39 14.68
C GLY A 38 -22.97 -0.63 13.18
N GLY A 39 -23.70 -1.59 12.62
CA GLY A 39 -23.65 -1.97 11.19
C GLY A 39 -23.19 -3.40 10.98
N THR A 40 -22.17 -3.84 11.73
CA THR A 40 -21.62 -5.21 11.68
C THR A 40 -21.55 -5.89 13.03
N THR A 41 -21.47 -5.11 14.11
CA THR A 41 -21.42 -5.59 15.49
C THR A 41 -22.28 -4.71 16.38
N CYS A 42 -22.69 -5.24 17.52
CA CYS A 42 -23.32 -4.46 18.58
C CYS A 42 -22.26 -3.63 19.31
N LEU A 43 -22.58 -2.40 19.65
CA LEU A 43 -21.65 -1.44 20.25
C LEU A 43 -21.93 -1.24 21.74
N GLU A 44 -20.85 -1.03 22.49
CA GLU A 44 -20.91 -0.63 23.90
C GLU A 44 -21.30 0.84 24.04
N ARG A 45 -21.80 1.23 25.22
CA ARG A 45 -22.05 2.64 25.53
C ARG A 45 -20.71 3.39 25.61
N GLY A 46 -20.63 4.53 24.90
CA GLY A 46 -19.38 5.28 24.77
C GLY A 46 -18.39 4.65 23.78
N ALA A 47 -18.82 3.70 22.95
CA ALA A 47 -18.01 3.20 21.85
C ALA A 47 -17.60 4.35 20.91
N PRO A 48 -16.38 4.29 20.34
CA PRO A 48 -15.92 5.31 19.42
C PRO A 48 -16.70 5.25 18.09
N PRO A 49 -17.03 6.40 17.48
CA PRO A 49 -17.68 6.52 16.17
C PRO A 49 -17.15 5.58 15.10
N LYS A 50 -15.82 5.39 15.03
CA LYS A 50 -15.18 4.54 14.00
C LYS A 50 -15.67 3.09 13.94
N LEU A 51 -16.33 2.59 15.00
CA LEU A 51 -16.93 1.25 15.00
C LEU A 51 -18.30 1.20 14.29
N ILE A 52 -18.87 2.35 13.96
CA ILE A 52 -20.09 2.45 13.16
C ILE A 52 -19.68 2.38 11.69
N ASN A 53 -20.03 1.28 11.01
CA ASN A 53 -19.71 1.03 9.60
C ASN A 53 -20.94 0.88 8.71
N ASP A 54 -22.07 1.43 9.16
CA ASP A 54 -23.26 1.65 8.35
C ASP A 54 -23.53 3.16 8.25
N SER A 55 -23.71 3.66 7.02
CA SER A 55 -23.85 5.09 6.76
C SER A 55 -25.15 5.69 7.29
N ALA A 56 -26.25 4.92 7.29
CA ALA A 56 -27.55 5.38 7.80
C ALA A 56 -27.55 5.44 9.33
N ILE A 57 -26.90 4.46 9.98
CA ILE A 57 -26.64 4.50 11.42
C ILE A 57 -25.74 5.69 11.75
N CYS A 58 -24.71 5.93 10.92
CA CYS A 58 -23.78 7.02 11.14
C CYS A 58 -24.44 8.40 11.13
N GLN A 59 -25.32 8.65 10.15
CA GLN A 59 -26.08 9.90 10.04
C GLN A 59 -26.96 10.17 11.27
N ASN A 60 -27.35 9.13 12.00
CA ASN A 60 -28.23 9.20 13.17
C ASN A 60 -27.53 8.71 14.45
N SER A 61 -26.19 8.68 14.49
CA SER A 61 -25.39 8.04 15.55
C SER A 61 -25.65 8.63 16.93
N SER A 62 -25.86 9.95 17.01
CA SER A 62 -26.16 10.66 18.26
C SER A 62 -27.52 10.27 18.84
N VAL A 63 -28.52 10.05 17.98
CA VAL A 63 -29.88 9.69 18.39
C VAL A 63 -30.00 8.19 18.67
N LEU A 64 -29.43 7.35 17.79
CA LEU A 64 -29.56 5.90 17.87
C LEU A 64 -28.67 5.29 18.95
N LEU A 65 -27.46 5.83 19.13
CA LEU A 65 -26.41 5.20 19.94
C LEU A 65 -25.85 6.13 21.03
N GLY A 66 -26.20 7.42 21.01
CA GLY A 66 -25.60 8.42 21.91
C GLY A 66 -24.13 8.69 21.60
N ILE A 67 -23.69 8.40 20.36
CA ILE A 67 -22.30 8.54 19.92
C ILE A 67 -22.18 9.78 19.04
N ALA A 68 -21.31 10.72 19.41
CA ALA A 68 -21.07 11.94 18.62
C ALA A 68 -20.04 11.68 17.52
N SER A 69 -20.38 11.99 16.27
CA SER A 69 -19.49 11.80 15.11
C SER A 69 -19.43 13.06 14.24
N ALA A 70 -18.31 13.28 13.53
CA ALA A 70 -18.21 14.32 12.50
C ALA A 70 -19.05 13.99 11.24
N GLY A 71 -19.43 12.73 11.06
CA GLY A 71 -20.24 12.25 9.93
C GLY A 71 -19.66 10.99 9.31
N TRP A 72 -20.19 10.59 8.15
CA TRP A 72 -19.73 9.40 7.42
C TRP A 72 -18.47 9.70 6.62
N GLY A 73 -17.41 8.91 6.80
CA GLY A 73 -16.13 9.03 6.09
C GLY A 73 -16.01 8.18 4.83
N GLY A 74 -17.01 7.36 4.52
CA GLY A 74 -17.01 6.45 3.35
C GLY A 74 -17.02 4.97 3.74
N SER A 75 -16.38 4.63 4.86
CA SER A 75 -16.31 3.25 5.39
C SER A 75 -16.71 3.13 6.85
N SER A 76 -16.56 4.20 7.62
CA SER A 76 -17.03 4.31 9.00
C SER A 76 -17.47 5.72 9.32
N CYS A 77 -18.13 5.92 10.46
CA CYS A 77 -18.22 7.26 11.03
C CYS A 77 -16.83 7.79 11.39
N LEU A 78 -16.72 9.09 11.33
CA LEU A 78 -15.55 9.86 11.72
C LEU A 78 -15.68 10.37 13.14
N GLU A 79 -14.55 10.40 13.84
CA GLU A 79 -14.40 11.11 15.10
C GLU A 79 -14.63 12.63 14.88
N PRO A 80 -15.07 13.39 15.91
CA PRO A 80 -15.23 14.84 15.80
C PRO A 80 -13.97 15.60 15.33
N GLU A 81 -12.78 15.08 15.67
CA GLU A 81 -11.47 15.65 15.31
C GLU A 81 -10.81 14.90 14.14
N ALA A 82 -11.61 14.25 13.28
CA ALA A 82 -11.10 13.49 12.16
C ALA A 82 -10.36 14.34 11.15
N SER A 83 -9.38 13.71 10.50
CA SER A 83 -8.54 14.28 9.46
C SER A 83 -8.98 13.85 8.06
N CYS A 84 -8.47 14.54 7.04
CA CYS A 84 -8.74 14.19 5.63
C CYS A 84 -8.40 12.74 5.29
N ALA A 85 -7.32 12.20 5.87
CA ALA A 85 -6.86 10.84 5.58
C ALA A 85 -7.87 9.75 5.98
N GLU A 86 -8.83 10.08 6.85
CA GLU A 86 -9.90 9.16 7.28
C GLU A 86 -11.10 9.15 6.33
N ILE A 87 -11.14 10.06 5.35
CA ILE A 87 -12.16 10.08 4.31
C ILE A 87 -11.70 9.14 3.17
N SER A 88 -12.46 8.06 2.96
CA SER A 88 -12.15 6.99 2.01
C SER A 88 -13.06 6.96 0.78
N GLU A 89 -13.90 7.99 0.58
CA GLU A 89 -14.77 8.10 -0.59
C GLU A 89 -14.53 9.42 -1.35
N PRO A 90 -14.33 9.41 -2.67
CA PRO A 90 -14.05 10.61 -3.45
C PRO A 90 -15.16 11.67 -3.34
N SER A 91 -16.43 11.25 -3.42
CA SER A 91 -17.58 12.16 -3.36
C SER A 91 -17.71 12.88 -2.01
N ILE A 92 -17.33 12.20 -0.93
CA ILE A 92 -17.27 12.80 0.42
C ILE A 92 -16.09 13.74 0.53
N CYS A 93 -14.95 13.37 -0.05
CA CYS A 93 -13.75 14.20 -0.08
C CYS A 93 -13.99 15.53 -0.81
N ASP A 94 -14.63 15.49 -1.98
CA ASP A 94 -14.97 16.67 -2.78
C ASP A 94 -15.86 17.67 -2.00
N ASP A 95 -16.77 17.14 -1.17
CA ASP A 95 -17.69 17.94 -0.34
C ASP A 95 -17.25 18.01 1.15
N SER A 96 -16.01 17.63 1.48
CA SER A 96 -15.54 17.41 2.87
C SER A 96 -15.76 18.61 3.78
N ARG A 97 -15.49 19.81 3.26
CA ARG A 97 -15.71 21.07 4.00
C ARG A 97 -17.19 21.32 4.31
N ALA A 98 -18.09 20.98 3.40
CA ALA A 98 -19.52 21.23 3.58
C ALA A 98 -20.19 20.14 4.42
N ARG A 99 -19.80 18.87 4.25
CA ARG A 99 -20.43 17.72 4.92
C ARG A 99 -19.86 17.43 6.30
N LEU A 100 -18.55 17.60 6.46
CA LEU A 100 -17.81 17.14 7.64
C LEU A 100 -17.10 18.29 8.37
N ASN A 101 -17.12 19.50 7.80
CA ASN A 101 -16.34 20.65 8.28
C ASN A 101 -14.82 20.37 8.33
N ILE A 102 -14.32 19.46 7.47
CA ILE A 102 -12.90 19.12 7.36
C ILE A 102 -12.35 19.74 6.06
N PRO A 103 -11.41 20.71 6.13
CA PRO A 103 -10.90 21.39 4.94
C PRO A 103 -9.78 20.57 4.27
N CYS A 104 -10.15 19.74 3.31
CA CYS A 104 -9.21 18.93 2.53
C CYS A 104 -8.76 19.59 1.23
N ALA A 105 -7.61 19.16 0.70
CA ALA A 105 -7.09 19.60 -0.59
C ALA A 105 -7.81 18.92 -1.75
N GLY A 106 -8.21 17.67 -1.59
CA GLY A 106 -8.90 16.89 -2.60
C GLY A 106 -8.52 15.42 -2.56
N TRP A 107 -9.04 14.65 -3.50
CA TRP A 107 -8.88 13.19 -3.53
C TRP A 107 -7.48 12.77 -4.02
N GLY A 108 -6.81 11.90 -3.26
CA GLY A 108 -5.48 11.37 -3.59
C GLY A 108 -5.48 10.04 -4.35
N GLY A 109 -6.65 9.42 -4.55
CA GLY A 109 -6.78 8.12 -5.23
C GLY A 109 -7.21 7.00 -4.31
N GLY A 110 -6.87 7.07 -3.02
CA GLY A 110 -7.29 6.11 -1.99
C GLY A 110 -7.94 6.76 -0.78
N THR A 111 -7.50 7.96 -0.41
CA THR A 111 -8.07 8.78 0.67
C THR A 111 -8.05 10.26 0.29
N CYS A 112 -8.75 11.07 1.07
CA CYS A 112 -8.70 12.52 0.92
C CYS A 112 -7.38 13.08 1.48
N LEU A 113 -6.81 14.06 0.79
CA LEU A 113 -5.52 14.65 1.12
C LEU A 113 -5.70 15.95 1.90
N SER A 114 -4.77 16.20 2.82
CA SER A 114 -4.67 17.48 3.52
C SER A 114 -4.03 18.55 2.61
N GLN A 115 -4.15 19.82 3.01
CA GLN A 115 -3.48 20.95 2.33
C GLN A 115 -1.95 20.88 2.36
N ALA A 116 -1.38 20.09 3.28
CA ALA A 116 0.06 19.87 3.40
C ALA A 116 0.50 18.51 2.83
N ALA A 117 -0.34 17.85 2.02
CA ALA A 117 -0.05 16.53 1.48
C ALA A 117 1.18 16.55 0.57
N ALA A 118 1.92 15.45 0.60
CA ALA A 118 3.05 15.18 -0.26
C ALA A 118 2.59 14.53 -1.57
N CYS A 119 3.38 14.66 -2.64
CA CYS A 119 3.09 14.01 -3.92
C CYS A 119 2.97 12.49 -3.78
N ARG A 120 3.82 11.88 -2.93
CA ARG A 120 3.78 10.43 -2.67
C ARG A 120 2.46 9.90 -2.11
N GLU A 121 1.60 10.77 -1.58
CA GLU A 121 0.27 10.39 -1.07
C GLU A 121 -0.75 10.24 -2.21
N ILE A 122 -0.42 10.68 -3.42
CA ILE A 122 -1.24 10.46 -4.61
C ILE A 122 -0.95 9.06 -5.17
N VAL A 123 -1.95 8.19 -5.16
CA VAL A 123 -1.87 6.77 -5.55
C VAL A 123 -2.61 6.45 -6.86
N ALA A 124 -3.08 7.48 -7.58
CA ALA A 124 -3.72 7.32 -8.89
C ALA A 124 -2.98 8.12 -9.97
N PRO A 125 -2.63 7.51 -11.12
CA PRO A 125 -1.88 8.19 -12.19
C PRO A 125 -2.60 9.44 -12.72
N SER A 126 -3.91 9.34 -12.99
CA SER A 126 -4.70 10.46 -13.52
C SER A 126 -4.81 11.64 -12.55
N ILE A 127 -4.73 11.37 -11.24
CA ILE A 127 -4.71 12.42 -10.21
C ILE A 127 -3.31 13.04 -10.15
N CYS A 128 -2.25 12.23 -10.27
CA CYS A 128 -0.88 12.71 -10.33
C CYS A 128 -0.66 13.65 -11.53
N ASP A 129 -1.17 13.29 -12.70
CA ASP A 129 -1.10 14.13 -13.91
C ASP A 129 -1.82 15.48 -13.71
N ALA A 130 -2.90 15.50 -12.93
CA ALA A 130 -3.68 16.70 -12.61
C ALA A 130 -3.30 17.33 -11.25
N SER A 131 -2.22 16.89 -10.60
CA SER A 131 -1.87 17.24 -9.21
C SER A 131 -1.74 18.74 -8.98
N ARG A 132 -1.17 19.46 -9.95
CA ARG A 132 -1.02 20.92 -9.86
C ARG A 132 -2.34 21.67 -9.92
N GLU A 133 -3.26 21.22 -10.78
CA GLU A 133 -4.55 21.88 -10.97
C GLU A 133 -5.53 21.53 -9.86
N LYS A 134 -5.61 20.25 -9.48
CA LYS A 134 -6.60 19.75 -8.53
C LYS A 134 -6.18 19.88 -7.08
N LEU A 135 -4.89 19.77 -6.78
CA LEU A 135 -4.38 19.68 -5.41
C LEU A 135 -3.36 20.78 -5.08
N GLY A 136 -2.99 21.63 -6.05
CA GLY A 136 -1.94 22.62 -5.88
C GLY A 136 -0.53 22.02 -5.70
N LEU A 137 -0.37 20.72 -5.93
CA LEU A 137 0.88 20.01 -5.72
C LEU A 137 1.77 20.02 -6.96
N SER A 138 3.04 20.30 -6.73
CA SER A 138 4.05 20.44 -7.77
C SER A 138 4.92 19.19 -7.84
N CYS A 139 4.39 18.11 -8.42
CA CYS A 139 5.03 16.80 -8.48
C CYS A 139 5.95 16.64 -9.71
N ALA A 140 6.85 15.65 -9.67
CA ALA A 140 7.69 15.29 -10.82
C ALA A 140 6.90 14.49 -11.88
N GLY A 141 5.92 13.69 -11.44
CA GLY A 141 5.11 12.84 -12.31
C GLY A 141 4.88 11.46 -11.68
N TRP A 142 4.23 10.57 -12.43
CA TRP A 142 3.87 9.24 -11.92
C TRP A 142 5.07 8.29 -11.90
N GLY A 143 5.38 7.74 -10.71
CA GLY A 143 6.52 6.83 -10.50
C GLY A 143 6.21 5.35 -10.69
N GLY A 144 4.93 4.98 -10.83
CA GLY A 144 4.50 3.58 -11.00
C GLY A 144 3.44 3.16 -10.00
N SER A 145 3.68 3.43 -8.72
CA SER A 145 2.77 3.14 -7.59
C SER A 145 2.22 4.41 -6.94
N THR A 146 2.98 5.50 -6.99
CA THR A 146 2.64 6.79 -6.41
C THR A 146 3.17 7.91 -7.29
N CYS A 147 2.65 9.12 -7.09
CA CYS A 147 3.23 10.32 -7.69
C CYS A 147 4.57 10.65 -7.00
N LEU A 148 5.54 11.14 -7.76
CA LEU A 148 6.88 11.41 -7.28
C LEU A 148 7.06 12.88 -6.88
N GLU A 149 7.86 13.09 -5.84
CA GLU A 149 8.36 14.41 -5.48
C GLU A 149 9.30 14.95 -6.55
N ARG A 150 9.45 16.28 -6.65
CA ARG A 150 10.42 16.91 -7.56
C ARG A 150 11.87 16.49 -7.31
N ALA A 151 12.20 16.15 -6.07
CA ALA A 151 13.53 15.71 -5.66
C ALA A 151 13.68 14.17 -5.69
N ALA A 152 12.72 13.44 -6.27
CA ALA A 152 12.82 12.00 -6.41
C ALA A 152 14.00 11.59 -7.31
N SER A 153 14.50 10.39 -7.05
CA SER A 153 15.61 9.73 -7.72
C SER A 153 15.10 8.58 -8.59
N CYS A 154 15.97 7.95 -9.37
CA CYS A 154 15.58 6.78 -10.16
C CYS A 154 15.07 5.67 -9.26
N ARG A 155 15.64 5.49 -8.07
CA ARG A 155 15.24 4.44 -7.12
C ARG A 155 13.80 4.55 -6.63
N ASP A 156 13.21 5.74 -6.71
CA ASP A 156 11.82 5.97 -6.31
C ASP A 156 10.82 5.51 -7.38
N ILE A 157 11.29 5.21 -8.59
CA ILE A 157 10.46 4.67 -9.67
C ILE A 157 10.22 3.18 -9.44
N SER A 158 8.94 2.81 -9.31
CA SER A 158 8.49 1.44 -9.03
C SER A 158 7.93 0.71 -10.26
N ALA A 159 7.75 1.40 -11.39
CA ALA A 159 7.30 0.78 -12.63
C ALA A 159 8.42 0.65 -13.67
N PRO A 160 8.69 -0.54 -14.23
CA PRO A 160 9.70 -0.75 -15.27
C PRO A 160 9.50 0.14 -16.49
N SER A 161 8.25 0.31 -16.94
CA SER A 161 7.91 1.14 -18.11
C SER A 161 8.14 2.63 -17.86
N VAL A 162 7.98 3.09 -16.62
CA VAL A 162 8.33 4.46 -16.23
C VAL A 162 9.84 4.61 -16.16
N CYS A 163 10.54 3.66 -15.57
CA CYS A 163 12.00 3.69 -15.44
C CYS A 163 12.71 3.75 -16.80
N ASN A 164 12.31 2.86 -17.72
CA ASN A 164 12.89 2.77 -19.05
C ASN A 164 12.57 3.99 -19.93
N ASN A 165 11.58 4.81 -19.56
CA ASN A 165 11.22 6.05 -20.23
C ASN A 165 11.33 7.26 -19.28
N SER A 166 12.20 7.18 -18.28
CA SER A 166 12.30 8.14 -17.18
C SER A 166 12.68 9.55 -17.65
N THR A 167 13.49 9.64 -18.71
CA THR A 167 13.88 10.93 -19.30
C THR A 167 12.70 11.65 -19.95
N GLU A 168 11.87 10.92 -20.70
CA GLU A 168 10.68 11.49 -21.33
C GLU A 168 9.57 11.79 -20.30
N LYS A 169 9.31 10.84 -19.40
CA LYS A 169 8.18 10.91 -18.46
C LYS A 169 8.43 11.79 -17.26
N LEU A 170 9.67 11.84 -16.76
CA LEU A 170 10.02 12.46 -15.48
C LEU A 170 11.19 13.43 -15.57
N GLY A 171 11.84 13.56 -16.74
CA GLY A 171 13.06 14.35 -16.89
C GLY A 171 14.26 13.78 -16.12
N MET A 172 14.25 12.49 -15.80
CA MET A 172 15.30 11.82 -15.02
C MET A 172 16.21 10.98 -15.91
N GLU A 173 17.51 10.98 -15.63
CA GLU A 173 18.51 10.21 -16.38
C GLU A 173 18.84 8.87 -15.69
N CYS A 174 17.93 7.91 -15.77
CA CYS A 174 18.16 6.58 -15.21
C CYS A 174 18.94 5.67 -16.16
N ALA A 175 19.61 4.64 -15.64
CA ALA A 175 20.24 3.60 -16.43
C ALA A 175 19.21 2.63 -17.04
N GLY A 176 18.12 2.38 -16.32
CA GLY A 176 17.06 1.45 -16.72
C GLY A 176 16.64 0.53 -15.59
N TRP A 177 15.68 -0.36 -15.87
CA TRP A 177 15.14 -1.26 -14.87
C TRP A 177 16.09 -2.42 -14.56
N GLY A 178 16.47 -2.58 -13.28
CA GLY A 178 17.37 -3.63 -12.81
C GLY A 178 16.68 -4.95 -12.42
N GLY A 179 15.36 -5.02 -12.48
CA GLY A 179 14.58 -6.19 -12.08
C GLY A 179 13.67 -5.92 -10.89
N SER A 180 14.25 -5.42 -9.80
CA SER A 180 13.51 -5.03 -8.58
C SER A 180 13.37 -3.52 -8.39
N LEU A 181 14.29 -2.76 -8.98
CA LEU A 181 14.35 -1.31 -8.83
C LEU A 181 14.90 -0.65 -10.09
N CYS A 182 14.57 0.62 -10.26
CA CYS A 182 15.11 1.44 -11.32
C CYS A 182 16.50 1.95 -10.93
N LEU A 183 17.47 1.74 -11.83
CA LEU A 183 18.88 1.96 -11.55
C LEU A 183 19.34 3.36 -11.93
N GLU A 184 20.18 3.93 -11.08
CA GLU A 184 20.98 5.11 -11.40
C GLU A 184 22.07 4.77 -12.42
N ARG A 185 22.54 5.77 -13.18
CA ARG A 185 23.73 5.59 -14.03
C ARG A 185 24.95 5.26 -13.17
N GLY A 186 25.66 4.19 -13.56
CA GLY A 186 26.80 3.68 -12.81
C GLY A 186 26.43 2.91 -11.53
N ALA A 187 25.16 2.52 -11.37
CA ALA A 187 24.77 1.61 -10.29
C ALA A 187 25.57 0.30 -10.34
N PRO A 188 25.94 -0.27 -9.17
CA PRO A 188 26.68 -1.52 -9.12
C PRO A 188 25.88 -2.66 -9.74
N VAL A 189 26.58 -3.58 -10.42
CA VAL A 189 25.99 -4.71 -11.13
C VAL A 189 25.17 -5.60 -10.21
N SER A 190 25.57 -5.69 -8.95
CA SER A 190 24.86 -6.48 -7.92
C SER A 190 23.42 -6.01 -7.65
N LEU A 191 23.01 -4.84 -8.14
CA LEU A 191 21.63 -4.35 -8.06
C LEU A 191 20.76 -4.82 -9.23
N ILE A 192 21.33 -5.50 -10.23
CA ILE A 192 20.57 -6.19 -11.26
C ILE A 192 20.12 -7.54 -10.69
N THR A 193 18.84 -7.64 -10.37
CA THR A 193 18.22 -8.80 -9.70
C THR A 193 17.27 -9.58 -10.60
N ASP A 194 17.25 -9.28 -11.89
CA ASP A 194 16.50 -10.04 -12.89
C ASP A 194 17.46 -10.74 -13.85
N MET A 195 17.25 -12.04 -14.06
CA MET A 195 18.12 -12.88 -14.88
C MET A 195 18.14 -12.47 -16.36
N GLU A 196 17.01 -12.05 -16.93
CA GLU A 196 16.94 -11.64 -18.34
C GLU A 196 17.54 -10.24 -18.53
N VAL A 197 17.37 -9.34 -17.56
CA VAL A 197 18.10 -8.07 -17.52
C VAL A 197 19.61 -8.34 -17.40
N CYS A 198 20.00 -9.32 -16.59
CA CYS A 198 21.39 -9.72 -16.44
C CYS A 198 21.99 -10.22 -17.75
N ARG A 199 21.29 -11.13 -18.43
CA ARG A 199 21.72 -11.73 -19.68
C ARG A 199 21.91 -10.69 -20.79
N HIS A 200 21.09 -9.63 -20.79
CA HIS A 200 21.15 -8.55 -21.77
C HIS A 200 21.67 -7.23 -21.19
N SER A 201 22.45 -7.27 -20.10
CA SER A 201 22.89 -6.07 -19.37
C SER A 201 23.62 -5.07 -20.25
N LYS A 202 24.37 -5.55 -21.25
CA LYS A 202 25.10 -4.69 -22.19
C LYS A 202 24.19 -3.92 -23.13
N GLN A 203 23.07 -4.51 -23.52
CA GLN A 203 22.09 -3.89 -24.41
C GLN A 203 21.14 -2.98 -23.65
N LEU A 204 20.66 -3.45 -22.48
CA LEU A 204 19.63 -2.75 -21.71
C LEU A 204 20.19 -1.64 -20.82
N LEU A 205 21.36 -1.86 -20.21
CA LEU A 205 21.93 -0.97 -19.18
C LEU A 205 23.33 -0.47 -19.55
N ASN A 206 23.90 -0.92 -20.68
CA ASN A 206 25.28 -0.66 -21.09
C ASN A 206 26.34 -1.14 -20.07
N VAL A 207 26.06 -2.19 -19.30
CA VAL A 207 26.97 -2.74 -18.28
C VAL A 207 27.49 -4.12 -18.69
N THR A 208 28.79 -4.36 -18.47
CA THR A 208 29.41 -5.68 -18.67
C THR A 208 29.39 -6.46 -17.35
N VAL A 209 28.97 -7.72 -17.41
CA VAL A 209 28.83 -8.62 -16.24
C VAL A 209 29.56 -9.94 -16.49
N ALA A 210 29.92 -10.65 -15.44
CA ALA A 210 30.40 -12.04 -15.53
C ALA A 210 29.25 -13.00 -15.86
N GLY A 211 28.07 -12.74 -15.30
CA GLY A 211 26.86 -13.51 -15.53
C GLY A 211 25.96 -13.56 -14.30
N TRP A 212 25.02 -14.50 -14.28
CA TRP A 212 24.05 -14.66 -13.21
C TRP A 212 24.63 -15.47 -12.04
N GLY A 213 24.51 -14.94 -10.82
CA GLY A 213 24.98 -15.59 -9.59
C GLY A 213 23.91 -16.39 -8.82
N GLY A 214 22.65 -16.35 -9.26
CA GLY A 214 21.52 -17.03 -8.62
C GLY A 214 20.40 -16.09 -8.20
N ASP A 215 20.76 -14.95 -7.59
CA ASP A 215 19.81 -13.91 -7.16
C ASP A 215 20.13 -12.52 -7.72
N ARG A 216 21.31 -12.35 -8.33
CA ARG A 216 21.79 -11.10 -8.91
C ARG A 216 22.85 -11.33 -9.98
N CYS A 217 23.12 -10.31 -10.78
CA CYS A 217 24.31 -10.31 -11.62
C CYS A 217 25.59 -10.22 -10.81
N LEU A 218 26.64 -10.84 -11.35
CA LEU A 218 27.99 -10.78 -10.83
C LEU A 218 28.88 -9.90 -11.71
N GLU A 219 29.75 -9.14 -11.07
CA GLU A 219 30.81 -8.38 -11.73
C GLU A 219 31.91 -9.30 -12.25
N VAL A 220 32.67 -8.82 -13.24
CA VAL A 220 33.85 -9.53 -13.73
C VAL A 220 34.87 -9.64 -12.61
N GLY A 221 35.29 -10.85 -12.26
CA GLY A 221 36.19 -11.12 -11.14
C GLY A 221 35.50 -11.20 -9.77
N ALA A 222 34.17 -11.33 -9.73
CA ALA A 222 33.43 -11.56 -8.49
C ALA A 222 33.89 -12.82 -7.75
N SER A 223 33.79 -12.78 -6.41
CA SER A 223 34.07 -13.92 -5.55
C SER A 223 33.07 -15.06 -5.81
N PRO A 224 33.52 -16.34 -5.83
CA PRO A 224 32.60 -17.49 -5.90
C PRO A 224 31.57 -17.48 -4.78
N THR A 225 31.89 -16.91 -3.61
CA THR A 225 30.97 -16.81 -2.46
C THR A 225 29.70 -16.01 -2.71
N LEU A 226 29.63 -15.28 -3.83
CA LEU A 226 28.43 -14.55 -4.25
C LEU A 226 27.48 -15.41 -5.10
N ILE A 227 27.87 -16.64 -5.44
CA ILE A 227 27.02 -17.59 -6.15
C ILE A 227 26.14 -18.30 -5.12
N THR A 228 24.82 -18.16 -5.29
CA THR A 228 23.79 -18.63 -4.36
C THR A 228 23.02 -19.84 -4.89
N GLU A 229 23.40 -20.38 -6.05
CA GLU A 229 22.83 -21.60 -6.63
C GLU A 229 23.90 -22.68 -6.87
N ALA A 230 23.62 -23.90 -6.42
CA ALA A 230 24.54 -25.03 -6.55
C ALA A 230 24.89 -25.38 -8.01
N THR A 231 23.91 -25.34 -8.91
CA THR A 231 24.12 -25.62 -10.35
C THR A 231 25.04 -24.59 -11.00
N ILE A 232 24.90 -23.32 -10.63
CA ILE A 232 25.78 -22.24 -11.09
C ILE A 232 27.18 -22.42 -10.49
N CYS A 233 27.26 -22.81 -9.21
CA CYS A 233 28.52 -23.07 -8.52
C CYS A 233 29.33 -24.20 -9.18
N ASP A 234 28.67 -25.31 -9.53
CA ASP A 234 29.28 -26.47 -10.17
C ASP A 234 29.83 -26.16 -11.57
N ASN A 235 29.29 -25.12 -12.23
CA ASN A 235 29.67 -24.71 -13.58
C ASN A 235 30.32 -23.31 -13.62
N SER A 236 30.74 -22.77 -12.47
CA SER A 236 31.11 -21.36 -12.35
C SER A 236 32.33 -20.98 -13.18
N GLU A 237 33.32 -21.88 -13.32
CA GLU A 237 34.50 -21.63 -14.15
C GLU A 237 34.14 -21.59 -15.64
N ALA A 238 33.24 -22.49 -16.08
CA ALA A 238 32.82 -22.58 -17.48
C ALA A 238 31.85 -21.46 -17.89
N TRP A 239 30.90 -21.11 -17.02
CA TRP A 239 29.85 -20.15 -17.33
C TRP A 239 30.23 -18.71 -17.01
N LEU A 240 30.97 -18.49 -15.93
CA LEU A 240 31.24 -17.15 -15.38
C LEU A 240 32.73 -16.80 -15.35
N GLY A 241 33.62 -17.76 -15.61
CA GLY A 241 35.07 -17.59 -15.43
C GLY A 241 35.48 -17.47 -13.96
N ILE A 242 34.65 -17.96 -13.02
CA ILE A 242 34.88 -17.86 -11.57
C ILE A 242 35.26 -19.25 -11.05
N ARG A 243 36.47 -19.38 -10.48
CA ARG A 243 36.90 -20.64 -9.85
C ARG A 243 36.27 -20.78 -8.47
N SER A 244 35.72 -21.96 -8.19
CA SER A 244 35.11 -22.29 -6.91
C SER A 244 35.78 -23.50 -6.24
N ALA A 245 35.62 -23.62 -4.92
CA ALA A 245 36.06 -24.78 -4.15
C ALA A 245 34.96 -25.85 -3.97
N GLY A 246 33.81 -25.66 -4.64
CA GLY A 246 32.61 -26.48 -4.51
C GLY A 246 31.56 -25.87 -3.59
N TRP A 247 30.36 -26.46 -3.58
CA TRP A 247 29.19 -25.95 -2.87
C TRP A 247 29.26 -26.20 -1.35
N GLY A 248 29.16 -25.14 -0.56
CA GLY A 248 29.20 -25.15 0.91
C GLY A 248 27.84 -25.24 1.60
N GLY A 249 26.74 -25.42 0.85
CA GLY A 249 25.38 -25.57 1.37
C GLY A 249 24.48 -24.35 1.14
N SER A 250 25.00 -23.14 1.30
CA SER A 250 24.28 -21.88 1.04
C SER A 250 24.98 -20.95 0.05
N SER A 251 26.25 -21.22 -0.24
CA SER A 251 27.04 -20.52 -1.25
C SER A 251 28.10 -21.44 -1.83
N CYS A 252 28.65 -21.01 -2.95
CA CYS A 252 29.97 -21.41 -3.43
C CYS A 252 31.07 -20.68 -2.60
#